data_AF-A0A3P9PJ38-F1
#
_entry.id   AF-A0A3P9PJ38-F1
#
_cell.length_a   1.000
_cell.length_b   1.000
_cell.length_c   1.000
_cell.angle_alpha   90.00
_cell.angle_beta   90.00
_cell.angle_gamma   90.00
#
_symmetry.space_group_name_H-M   'P 1'
#
loop_
_entity.id
_entity.type
_entity.pdbx_description
1 polymer ?
#
loop_
_entity_poly.entity_id
_entity_poly.type
_entity_poly.pdbx_seq_one_letter_code
_entity_poly.pdbx_strand_id
1 'polypeptide(L)'
;MQHSKSCSICYESGLQLVVRLCSKKFLYFIISICFNRRVTNGGKSTLSQFLHQKIHNSSIIDDFVVPLDSNGFKQYDTLDALHMEEMMKEVYSWRKDPHEFLRRRGLIAKDSSADDELYILIVEGFLIFNHRPLNEMFDMRYFLEIPYDVCKKRRSMRVYAPPDPPNYFDGYVWPMYLQNREEMERITSEIVFLDGLKPKDEVLAAVYEDIRKEIARLQGKAAS
;
A
#
# COMPACT_ATOMS: atom_id res chain seq x y z
N MET A 1 42.21 18.19 -17.51
CA MET A 1 42.09 17.58 -18.86
C MET A 1 41.50 16.19 -18.71
N GLN A 2 40.55 15.88 -19.59
CA GLN A 2 39.75 14.66 -19.66
C GLN A 2 40.58 13.38 -19.90
N HIS A 3 40.00 12.26 -19.43
CA HIS A 3 40.00 10.88 -19.98
C HIS A 3 41.38 10.17 -20.13
N SER A 4 41.55 8.87 -19.93
CA SER A 4 40.64 7.74 -20.12
C SER A 4 41.12 6.48 -19.37
N LYS A 5 40.13 5.67 -19.00
CA LYS A 5 40.10 4.19 -18.87
C LYS A 5 41.41 3.41 -19.01
N SER A 6 41.71 2.57 -18.02
CA SER A 6 42.12 1.19 -18.32
C SER A 6 41.40 0.22 -17.38
N CYS A 7 40.67 -0.69 -18.01
CA CYS A 7 39.90 -1.77 -17.42
C CYS A 7 40.79 -3.02 -17.49
N SER A 8 41.14 -3.60 -16.35
CA SER A 8 41.83 -4.89 -16.31
C SER A 8 40.81 -5.98 -16.03
N ILE A 9 40.52 -6.76 -17.06
CA ILE A 9 39.71 -7.98 -17.00
C ILE A 9 40.66 -9.12 -16.61
N CYS A 10 40.39 -9.80 -15.50
CA CYS A 10 40.99 -11.10 -15.18
C CYS A 10 39.90 -12.17 -15.33
N TYR A 11 40.08 -13.07 -16.30
CA TYR A 11 39.40 -14.36 -16.37
C TYR A 11 40.44 -15.44 -16.09
N GLU A 12 40.23 -16.25 -15.05
CA GLU A 12 40.27 -17.72 -15.12
C GLU A 12 40.13 -18.34 -13.72
N SER A 13 39.45 -19.49 -13.69
CA SER A 13 39.16 -20.38 -12.56
C SER A 13 38.07 -19.94 -11.56
N GLY A 14 36.86 -20.44 -11.84
CA GLY A 14 35.80 -20.84 -10.90
C GLY A 14 35.60 -20.06 -9.60
N LEU A 15 34.46 -19.35 -9.52
CA LEU A 15 33.89 -18.68 -8.33
C LEU A 15 34.56 -17.37 -7.88
N GLN A 16 34.66 -16.37 -8.77
CA GLN A 16 34.41 -14.98 -8.35
C GLN A 16 34.16 -14.07 -9.56
N LEU A 17 32.96 -13.49 -9.68
CA LEU A 17 32.82 -12.21 -10.38
C LEU A 17 31.83 -11.32 -9.62
N VAL A 18 32.45 -10.51 -8.76
CA VAL A 18 32.05 -9.20 -8.28
C VAL A 18 30.72 -8.71 -8.81
N VAL A 19 29.71 -8.85 -7.97
CA VAL A 19 28.74 -7.77 -7.81
C VAL A 19 28.91 -7.27 -6.39
N ARG A 20 29.90 -6.40 -6.18
CA ARG A 20 29.74 -5.26 -5.28
C ARG A 20 28.59 -4.41 -5.86
N LEU A 21 27.35 -4.91 -5.80
CA LEU A 21 26.21 -4.02 -5.69
C LEU A 21 26.37 -3.47 -4.30
N CYS A 22 26.74 -2.19 -4.23
CA CYS A 22 26.58 -1.36 -3.06
C CYS A 22 25.22 -1.70 -2.44
N SER A 23 25.21 -2.58 -1.43
CA SER A 23 24.01 -2.95 -0.69
C SER A 23 23.71 -1.76 0.20
N LYS A 24 23.17 -0.69 -0.41
CA LYS A 24 22.43 0.30 0.34
C LYS A 24 21.28 -0.48 0.98
N LYS A 25 21.46 -0.88 2.23
CA LYS A 25 20.37 -1.45 3.03
C LYS A 25 19.48 -0.29 3.41
N PHE A 26 18.62 0.12 2.48
CA PHE A 26 17.52 1.01 2.82
C PHE A 26 16.66 0.29 3.86
N LEU A 27 16.46 0.94 5.00
CA LEU A 27 15.42 0.52 5.92
C LEU A 27 14.11 0.93 5.26
N TYR A 28 13.23 -0.02 4.97
CA TYR A 28 11.97 0.27 4.32
C TYR A 28 10.81 -0.40 5.04
N PHE A 29 9.65 0.23 4.97
CA PHE A 29 8.46 -0.17 5.72
C PHE A 29 7.20 0.00 4.88
N ILE A 30 6.39 -1.05 4.75
CA ILE A 30 5.15 -1.02 3.97
C ILE A 30 3.94 -1.04 4.90
N ILE A 31 3.25 0.09 4.94
CA ILE A 31 1.96 0.29 5.62
C ILE A 31 0.87 -0.04 4.64
N SER A 32 -0.12 -0.80 5.09
CA SER A 32 -1.28 -1.12 4.28
C SER A 32 -2.57 -0.66 4.93
N ILE A 33 -3.44 0.00 4.15
CA ILE A 33 -4.72 0.54 4.62
C ILE A 33 -5.83 -0.05 3.76
N CYS A 34 -6.61 -0.96 4.33
CA CYS A 34 -7.73 -1.60 3.65
C CYS A 34 -9.08 -1.14 4.20
N PHE A 35 -10.07 -0.97 3.32
CA PHE A 35 -11.45 -0.61 3.67
C PHE A 35 -12.37 -0.85 2.48
N ASN A 36 -13.63 -1.20 2.74
CA ASN A 36 -14.63 -1.43 1.72
C ASN A 36 -14.79 -0.23 0.74
N ARG A 37 -14.49 -0.43 -0.55
CA ARG A 37 -14.47 0.61 -1.61
C ARG A 37 -15.76 1.41 -1.69
N ARG A 38 -16.86 0.75 -1.35
CA ARG A 38 -18.20 1.26 -1.63
C ARG A 38 -18.79 2.05 -0.46
N VAL A 39 -17.90 2.47 0.42
CA VAL A 39 -18.07 3.57 1.36
C VAL A 39 -16.95 4.56 1.03
N THR A 40 -17.13 5.40 0.03
CA THR A 40 -16.29 6.60 -0.02
C THR A 40 -16.65 7.50 1.15
N ASN A 41 -15.63 8.10 1.77
CA ASN A 41 -15.62 8.66 3.14
C ASN A 41 -15.37 7.63 4.25
N GLY A 42 -14.80 6.46 3.92
CA GLY A 42 -14.14 5.62 4.92
C GLY A 42 -12.96 6.32 5.59
N GLY A 43 -12.27 7.21 4.89
CA GLY A 43 -11.11 7.90 5.44
C GLY A 43 -9.77 7.19 5.18
N LYS A 44 -9.72 6.17 4.30
CA LYS A 44 -8.46 5.56 3.84
C LYS A 44 -7.49 6.58 3.24
N SER A 45 -7.90 7.21 2.13
CA SER A 45 -7.09 8.22 1.44
C SER A 45 -6.79 9.41 2.35
N THR A 46 -7.69 9.70 3.29
CA THR A 46 -7.45 10.69 4.35
C THR A 46 -6.35 10.26 5.31
N LEU A 47 -6.34 9.00 5.75
CA LEU A 47 -5.31 8.42 6.63
C LEU A 47 -3.97 8.31 5.89
N SER A 48 -3.94 7.79 4.66
CA SER A 48 -2.70 7.68 3.88
C SER A 48 -2.09 9.05 3.57
N GLN A 49 -2.89 10.05 3.18
CA GLN A 49 -2.41 11.41 2.97
C GLN A 49 -1.96 12.08 4.26
N PHE A 50 -2.67 11.88 5.36
CA PHE A 50 -2.24 12.38 6.67
C PHE A 50 -0.88 11.80 7.07
N LEU A 51 -0.69 10.49 6.92
CA LEU A 51 0.57 9.82 7.19
C LEU A 51 1.68 10.31 6.26
N HIS A 52 1.39 10.42 4.96
CA HIS A 52 2.35 10.90 3.96
C HIS A 52 2.84 12.33 4.25
N GLN A 53 1.95 13.21 4.74
CA GLN A 53 2.32 14.57 5.15
C GLN A 53 3.17 14.62 6.43
N LYS A 54 3.04 13.62 7.32
CA LYS A 54 3.72 13.57 8.62
C LYS A 54 5.03 12.78 8.59
N ILE A 55 5.21 11.92 7.59
CA ILE A 55 6.32 10.97 7.48
C ILE A 55 7.17 11.35 6.26
N HIS A 56 8.41 11.78 6.51
CA HIS A 56 9.39 12.06 5.46
C HIS A 56 9.71 10.79 4.65
N ASN A 57 10.15 10.96 3.39
CA ASN A 57 10.53 9.87 2.49
C ASN A 57 9.44 8.79 2.31
N SER A 58 8.18 9.21 2.38
CA SER A 58 7.04 8.33 2.16
C SER A 58 6.48 8.45 0.74
N SER A 59 5.81 7.40 0.26
CA SER A 59 5.02 7.43 -0.98
C SER A 59 3.75 6.62 -0.85
N ILE A 60 2.74 6.96 -1.65
CA ILE A 60 1.46 6.26 -1.69
C ILE A 60 1.32 5.50 -3.02
N ILE A 61 0.86 4.24 -2.93
CA ILE A 61 0.33 3.45 -4.05
C ILE A 61 -1.15 3.15 -3.71
N ASP A 62 -2.05 3.47 -4.64
CA ASP A 62 -3.50 3.22 -4.53
C ASP A 62 -3.93 2.12 -5.54
N ASP A 63 -5.18 1.69 -5.45
CA ASP A 63 -5.77 0.64 -6.28
C ASP A 63 -5.72 0.95 -7.78
N PHE A 64 -5.12 0.06 -8.55
CA PHE A 64 -5.17 0.07 -10.02
C PHE A 64 -6.44 -0.61 -10.49
N VAL A 65 -7.51 0.15 -10.74
CA VAL A 65 -8.81 -0.43 -11.07
C VAL A 65 -8.90 -0.68 -12.57
N VAL A 66 -9.27 -1.91 -12.97
CA VAL A 66 -9.47 -2.25 -14.38
C VAL A 66 -10.55 -1.34 -14.99
N PRO A 67 -10.38 -0.79 -16.20
CA PRO A 67 -11.45 -0.05 -16.88
C PRO A 67 -12.70 -0.91 -17.08
N LEU A 68 -13.84 -0.26 -17.31
CA LEU A 68 -15.11 -0.93 -17.60
C LEU A 68 -14.98 -1.81 -18.86
N ASP A 69 -15.60 -2.98 -18.84
CA ASP A 69 -15.78 -3.77 -20.05
C ASP A 69 -16.86 -3.16 -20.97
N SER A 70 -16.95 -3.66 -22.21
CA SER A 70 -17.91 -3.19 -23.21
C SER A 70 -19.38 -3.38 -22.81
N ASN A 71 -19.65 -4.18 -21.78
CA ASN A 71 -21.00 -4.51 -21.32
C ASN A 71 -21.45 -3.64 -20.14
N GLY A 72 -20.58 -2.77 -19.61
CA GLY A 72 -20.90 -1.78 -18.58
C GLY A 72 -21.23 -2.38 -17.21
N PHE A 73 -21.10 -3.69 -17.03
CA PHE A 73 -21.37 -4.38 -15.77
C PHE A 73 -20.07 -4.93 -15.20
N LYS A 74 -19.58 -4.32 -14.11
CA LYS A 74 -18.36 -4.76 -13.46
C LYS A 74 -18.60 -5.18 -12.01
N GLN A 75 -18.12 -6.37 -11.68
CA GLN A 75 -18.10 -6.89 -10.31
C GLN A 75 -16.95 -6.23 -9.54
N TYR A 76 -17.15 -5.02 -9.03
CA TYR A 76 -16.08 -4.26 -8.37
C TYR A 76 -15.59 -4.83 -7.04
N ASP A 77 -16.27 -5.84 -6.48
CA ASP A 77 -15.95 -6.41 -5.17
C ASP A 77 -15.16 -7.73 -5.28
N THR A 78 -14.54 -7.98 -6.44
CA THR A 78 -13.63 -9.12 -6.68
C THR A 78 -12.21 -8.62 -6.97
N LEU A 79 -11.21 -9.49 -6.75
CA LEU A 79 -9.81 -9.18 -7.07
C LEU A 79 -9.60 -8.93 -8.57
N ASP A 80 -10.38 -9.57 -9.45
CA ASP A 80 -10.34 -9.35 -10.90
C ASP A 80 -10.71 -7.91 -11.30
N ALA A 81 -11.34 -7.15 -10.38
CA ALA A 81 -11.59 -5.74 -10.59
C ALA A 81 -10.33 -4.86 -10.45
N LEU A 82 -9.21 -5.44 -10.00
CA LEU A 82 -7.93 -4.78 -9.74
C LEU A 82 -6.82 -5.34 -10.66
N HIS A 83 -5.98 -4.46 -11.17
CA HIS A 83 -4.71 -4.81 -11.81
C HIS A 83 -3.66 -5.13 -10.74
N MET A 84 -3.82 -6.26 -10.04
CA MET A 84 -2.90 -6.69 -8.98
C MET A 84 -1.47 -6.85 -9.49
N GLU A 85 -1.28 -7.28 -10.73
CA GLU A 85 0.06 -7.38 -11.34
C GLU A 85 0.77 -6.03 -11.45
N GLU A 86 0.05 -4.97 -11.88
CA GLU A 86 0.62 -3.62 -11.97
C GLU A 86 0.91 -3.06 -10.58
N MET A 87 0.03 -3.31 -9.61
CA MET A 87 0.28 -2.96 -8.21
C MET A 87 1.55 -3.62 -7.70
N MET A 88 1.71 -4.93 -7.90
CA MET A 88 2.89 -5.66 -7.49
C MET A 88 4.15 -5.14 -8.18
N LYS A 89 4.10 -4.82 -9.48
CA LYS A 89 5.24 -4.23 -10.21
C LYS A 89 5.68 -2.90 -9.58
N GLU A 90 4.74 -2.04 -9.21
CA GLU A 90 5.03 -0.76 -8.55
C GLU A 90 5.65 -0.96 -7.16
N VAL A 91 5.08 -1.85 -6.33
CA VAL A 91 5.62 -2.18 -5.00
C VAL A 91 7.02 -2.79 -5.12
N TYR A 92 7.24 -3.71 -6.06
CA TYR A 92 8.57 -4.27 -6.33
C TYR A 92 9.56 -3.22 -6.83
N SER A 93 9.13 -2.32 -7.72
CA SER A 93 9.98 -1.23 -8.19
C SER A 93 10.38 -0.29 -7.06
N TRP A 94 9.47 0.00 -6.13
CA TRP A 94 9.76 0.79 -4.95
C TRP A 94 10.72 0.06 -4.01
N ARG A 95 10.46 -1.22 -3.72
CA ARG A 95 11.29 -2.04 -2.83
C ARG A 95 12.74 -2.20 -3.34
N LYS A 96 12.92 -2.23 -4.66
CA LYS A 96 14.24 -2.37 -5.29
C LYS A 96 15.12 -1.14 -5.09
N ASP A 97 14.55 0.06 -5.25
CA ASP A 97 15.25 1.32 -5.09
C ASP A 97 14.24 2.43 -4.74
N PRO A 98 13.95 2.63 -3.44
CA PRO A 98 12.92 3.56 -3.02
C PRO A 98 13.31 5.02 -3.30
N HIS A 99 14.60 5.35 -3.21
CA HIS A 99 15.10 6.68 -3.56
C HIS A 99 14.86 6.99 -5.04
N GLU A 100 15.26 6.09 -5.95
CA GLU A 100 15.02 6.29 -7.38
C GLU A 100 13.53 6.31 -7.74
N PHE A 101 12.73 5.51 -7.04
CA PHE A 101 11.28 5.52 -7.20
C PHE A 101 10.68 6.89 -6.85
N LEU A 102 11.03 7.45 -5.69
CA LEU A 102 10.59 8.78 -5.27
C LEU A 102 11.08 9.86 -6.24
N ARG A 103 12.35 9.78 -6.68
CA ARG A 103 12.94 10.72 -7.63
C ARG A 103 12.20 10.74 -8.96
N ARG A 104 11.90 9.56 -9.53
CA ARG A 104 11.14 9.45 -10.79
C ARG A 104 9.72 10.00 -10.69
N ARG A 105 9.11 9.91 -9.50
CA ARG A 105 7.80 10.51 -9.21
C ARG A 105 7.85 11.99 -8.84
N GLY A 106 9.04 12.60 -8.77
CA GLY A 106 9.22 14.00 -8.40
C GLY A 106 8.89 14.30 -6.94
N LEU A 107 8.93 13.28 -6.07
CA LEU A 107 8.63 13.41 -4.64
C LEU A 107 9.84 13.88 -3.81
N ILE A 108 11.04 13.77 -4.38
CA ILE A 108 12.29 14.28 -3.82
C ILE A 108 13.08 15.05 -4.90
N ALA A 109 13.99 15.92 -4.48
CA ALA A 109 14.82 16.70 -5.39
C ALA A 109 15.73 15.81 -6.24
N LYS A 110 16.10 16.24 -7.45
CA LYS A 110 16.98 15.45 -8.33
C LYS A 110 18.37 15.20 -7.74
N ASP A 111 18.82 16.11 -6.88
CA ASP A 111 20.13 16.11 -6.25
C ASP A 111 20.10 15.64 -4.79
N SER A 112 18.98 15.06 -4.33
CA SER A 112 18.90 14.50 -2.96
C SER A 112 19.94 13.38 -2.78
N SER A 113 20.64 13.40 -1.65
CA SER A 113 21.50 12.28 -1.26
C SER A 113 20.63 11.08 -0.90
N ALA A 114 21.02 9.91 -1.38
CA ALA A 114 20.43 8.63 -1.00
C ALA A 114 21.16 8.09 0.24
N ASP A 115 21.24 8.90 1.31
CA ASP A 115 21.82 8.50 2.59
C ASP A 115 21.01 7.36 3.21
N ASP A 116 21.51 6.74 4.29
CA ASP A 116 20.88 5.60 5.00
C ASP A 116 19.57 6.01 5.72
N GLU A 117 18.63 6.54 4.96
CA GLU A 117 17.34 7.04 5.40
C GLU A 117 16.28 5.93 5.35
N LEU A 118 15.31 6.05 6.24
CA LEU A 118 14.13 5.18 6.26
C LEU A 118 13.15 5.63 5.17
N TYR A 119 12.78 4.71 4.29
CA TYR A 119 11.77 4.93 3.25
C TYR A 119 10.46 4.22 3.62
N ILE A 120 9.33 4.89 3.42
CA ILE A 120 8.03 4.33 3.81
C ILE A 120 7.09 4.25 2.62
N LEU A 121 6.53 3.08 2.36
CA LEU A 121 5.49 2.90 1.37
C LEU A 121 4.15 2.75 2.07
N ILE A 122 3.17 3.51 1.62
CA ILE A 122 1.78 3.35 2.04
C ILE A 122 1.04 2.76 0.85
N VAL A 123 0.55 1.53 0.99
CA VAL A 123 -0.29 0.85 0.01
C VAL A 123 -1.72 0.92 0.51
N GLU A 124 -2.59 1.67 -0.15
CA GLU A 124 -4.00 1.71 0.19
C GLU A 124 -4.84 0.99 -0.85
N GLY A 125 -5.94 0.38 -0.39
CA GLY A 125 -6.89 -0.24 -1.28
C GLY A 125 -8.10 -0.84 -0.59
N PHE A 126 -8.96 -1.56 -1.31
CA PHE A 126 -10.16 -2.17 -0.71
C PHE A 126 -10.18 -3.70 -0.68
N LEU A 127 -9.31 -4.37 -1.44
CA LEU A 127 -9.13 -5.84 -1.42
C LEU A 127 -7.66 -6.25 -1.39
N ILE A 128 -6.75 -5.33 -1.06
CA ILE A 128 -5.31 -5.60 -1.05
C ILE A 128 -4.93 -6.74 -0.09
N PHE A 129 -5.72 -6.98 0.97
CA PHE A 129 -5.51 -8.09 1.90
C PHE A 129 -6.01 -9.45 1.43
N ASN A 130 -6.73 -9.50 0.31
CA ASN A 130 -7.15 -10.76 -0.29
C ASN A 130 -6.10 -11.32 -1.27
N HIS A 131 -4.99 -10.60 -1.49
CA HIS A 131 -3.93 -11.02 -2.41
C HIS A 131 -2.66 -11.43 -1.66
N ARG A 132 -2.48 -12.75 -1.52
CA ARG A 132 -1.40 -13.36 -0.75
C ARG A 132 0.01 -12.84 -1.11
N PRO A 133 0.42 -12.73 -2.40
CA PRO A 133 1.75 -12.22 -2.73
C PRO A 133 2.02 -10.80 -2.23
N LEU A 134 0.99 -9.95 -2.22
CA LEU A 134 1.11 -8.58 -1.72
C LEU A 134 1.17 -8.54 -0.19
N ASN A 135 0.37 -9.39 0.48
CA ASN A 135 0.39 -9.50 1.94
C ASN A 135 1.77 -9.87 2.49
N GLU A 136 2.52 -10.72 1.81
CA GLU A 136 3.87 -11.13 2.20
C GLU A 136 4.89 -9.97 2.15
N MET A 137 4.51 -8.82 1.56
CA MET A 137 5.34 -7.62 1.51
C MET A 137 5.02 -6.62 2.62
N PHE A 138 3.88 -6.74 3.32
CA PHE A 138 3.45 -5.76 4.31
C PHE A 138 4.09 -5.98 5.68
N ASP A 139 4.52 -4.89 6.29
CA ASP A 139 5.05 -4.88 7.66
C ASP A 139 3.96 -4.49 8.67
N MET A 140 3.07 -3.57 8.28
CA MET A 140 1.93 -3.13 9.09
C MET A 140 0.64 -3.18 8.30
N ARG A 141 -0.43 -3.67 8.93
CA ARG A 141 -1.74 -3.87 8.31
C ARG A 141 -2.83 -3.20 9.14
N TYR A 142 -3.46 -2.18 8.56
CA TYR A 142 -4.61 -1.50 9.17
C TYR A 142 -5.85 -1.77 8.34
N PHE A 143 -6.90 -2.25 9.00
CA PHE A 143 -8.21 -2.48 8.40
C PHE A 143 -9.23 -1.59 9.08
N LEU A 144 -9.82 -0.65 8.35
CA LEU A 144 -10.87 0.17 8.89
C LEU A 144 -12.22 -0.54 8.74
N GLU A 145 -13.00 -0.60 9.81
CA GLU A 145 -14.29 -1.29 9.85
C GLU A 145 -15.41 -0.33 10.21
N ILE A 146 -16.58 -0.50 9.58
CA ILE A 146 -17.81 0.14 10.02
C ILE A 146 -18.98 -0.85 10.01
N PRO A 147 -19.95 -0.71 10.92
CA PRO A 147 -21.13 -1.59 10.94
C PRO A 147 -21.97 -1.47 9.67
N TYR A 148 -22.72 -2.55 9.39
CA TYR A 148 -23.62 -2.69 8.25
C TYR A 148 -24.52 -1.47 8.02
N ASP A 149 -25.25 -1.01 9.05
CA ASP A 149 -26.23 0.08 8.91
C ASP A 149 -25.55 1.40 8.48
N VAL A 150 -24.38 1.68 9.04
CA VAL A 150 -23.60 2.87 8.71
C VAL A 150 -23.04 2.76 7.30
N CYS A 151 -22.55 1.58 6.92
CA CYS A 151 -22.08 1.28 5.56
C CYS A 151 -23.20 1.49 4.53
N LYS A 152 -24.36 0.88 4.77
CA LYS A 152 -25.56 0.99 3.92
C LYS A 152 -26.00 2.44 3.76
N LYS A 153 -26.11 3.18 4.88
CA LYS A 153 -26.48 4.60 4.88
C LYS A 153 -25.48 5.44 4.09
N ARG A 154 -24.18 5.33 4.38
CA ARG A 154 -23.11 6.08 3.68
C ARG A 154 -23.15 5.82 2.17
N ARG A 155 -23.33 4.55 1.78
CA ARG A 155 -23.44 4.17 0.37
C ARG A 155 -24.66 4.76 -0.31
N SER A 156 -25.82 4.71 0.34
CA SER A 156 -27.08 5.22 -0.24
C SER A 156 -27.05 6.72 -0.56
N MET A 157 -26.16 7.48 0.10
CA MET A 157 -25.95 8.90 -0.15
C MET A 157 -25.01 9.17 -1.34
N ARG A 158 -24.39 8.13 -1.92
CA ARG A 158 -23.44 8.27 -3.03
C ARG A 158 -24.10 7.93 -4.36
N VAL A 159 -23.79 8.73 -5.37
CA VAL A 159 -24.17 8.46 -6.76
C VAL A 159 -23.07 7.63 -7.44
N TYR A 160 -23.39 6.39 -7.82
CA TYR A 160 -22.53 5.52 -8.62
C TYR A 160 -22.87 5.64 -10.11
N ALA A 161 -21.90 5.36 -10.97
CA ALA A 161 -22.08 5.22 -12.42
C ALA A 161 -21.57 3.84 -12.87
N PRO A 162 -22.46 2.92 -13.29
CA PRO A 162 -23.93 3.02 -13.27
C PRO A 162 -24.48 3.06 -11.83
N PRO A 163 -25.71 3.59 -11.61
CA PRO A 163 -26.36 3.56 -10.32
C PRO A 163 -26.57 2.13 -9.80
N ASP A 164 -26.59 1.97 -8.48
CA ASP A 164 -26.87 0.69 -7.85
C ASP A 164 -28.31 0.23 -8.17
N PRO A 165 -28.51 -1.01 -8.65
CA PRO A 165 -29.86 -1.54 -8.82
C PRO A 165 -30.57 -1.75 -7.46
N PRO A 166 -31.89 -1.91 -7.45
CA PRO A 166 -32.64 -2.23 -6.24
C PRO A 166 -32.04 -3.45 -5.51
N ASN A 167 -31.98 -3.39 -4.19
CA ASN A 167 -31.45 -4.45 -3.33
C ASN A 167 -29.96 -4.82 -3.54
N TYR A 168 -29.19 -4.04 -4.32
CA TYR A 168 -27.81 -4.40 -4.65
C TYR A 168 -26.85 -4.43 -3.45
N PHE A 169 -27.07 -3.57 -2.46
CA PHE A 169 -26.23 -3.57 -1.26
C PHE A 169 -26.41 -4.86 -0.46
N ASP A 170 -27.67 -5.22 -0.18
CA ASP A 170 -28.02 -6.37 0.66
C ASP A 170 -27.82 -7.70 -0.08
N GLY A 171 -28.16 -7.73 -1.36
CA GLY A 171 -28.11 -8.94 -2.18
C GLY A 171 -26.74 -9.26 -2.77
N TYR A 172 -25.80 -8.30 -2.79
CA TYR A 172 -24.48 -8.51 -3.42
C TYR A 172 -23.34 -7.91 -2.61
N VAL A 173 -23.35 -6.62 -2.36
CA VAL A 173 -22.17 -5.92 -1.81
C VAL A 173 -21.80 -6.42 -0.43
N TRP A 174 -22.78 -6.50 0.48
CA TRP A 174 -22.53 -6.91 1.85
C TRP A 174 -22.14 -8.40 1.94
N PRO A 175 -22.84 -9.33 1.25
CA PRO A 175 -22.37 -10.71 1.13
C PRO A 175 -20.94 -10.83 0.60
N MET A 176 -20.60 -10.09 -0.47
CA MET A 176 -19.23 -10.09 -1.02
C MET A 176 -18.21 -9.55 -0.03
N TYR A 177 -18.56 -8.50 0.73
CA TYR A 177 -17.71 -8.00 1.80
C TYR A 177 -17.44 -9.05 2.87
N LEU A 178 -18.47 -9.75 3.35
CA LEU A 178 -18.32 -10.79 4.36
C LEU A 178 -17.43 -11.94 3.85
N GLN A 179 -17.65 -12.37 2.60
CA GLN A 179 -16.82 -13.40 1.96
C GLN A 179 -15.35 -12.95 1.85
N ASN A 180 -15.11 -11.71 1.41
CA ASN A 180 -13.76 -11.15 1.32
C ASN A 180 -13.14 -11.00 2.71
N ARG A 181 -13.91 -10.66 3.74
CA ARG A 181 -13.41 -10.57 5.12
C ARG A 181 -12.98 -11.93 5.65
N GLU A 182 -13.81 -12.97 5.49
CA GLU A 182 -13.46 -14.32 5.91
C GLU A 182 -12.19 -14.82 5.21
N GLU A 183 -12.07 -14.58 3.90
CA GLU A 183 -10.86 -14.90 3.14
C GLU A 183 -9.64 -14.15 3.68
N MET A 184 -9.78 -12.84 3.90
CA MET A 184 -8.72 -11.98 4.43
C MET A 184 -8.21 -12.49 5.77
N GLU A 185 -9.10 -12.75 6.72
CA GLU A 185 -8.77 -13.24 8.07
C GLU A 185 -8.12 -14.63 8.03
N ARG A 186 -8.45 -15.45 7.01
CA ARG A 186 -7.84 -16.76 6.81
C ARG A 186 -6.40 -16.69 6.29
N ILE A 187 -6.11 -15.76 5.37
CA ILE A 187 -4.81 -15.71 4.67
C ILE A 187 -3.86 -14.64 5.20
N THR A 188 -4.32 -13.77 6.11
CA THR A 188 -3.58 -12.62 6.59
C THR A 188 -3.66 -12.53 8.11
N SER A 189 -2.51 -12.43 8.76
CA SER A 189 -2.39 -12.23 10.21
C SER A 189 -1.99 -10.80 10.55
N GLU A 190 -2.02 -10.47 11.85
CA GLU A 190 -1.50 -9.20 12.38
C GLU A 190 -2.18 -7.96 11.79
N ILE A 191 -3.48 -8.07 11.50
CA ILE A 191 -4.31 -6.95 11.09
C ILE A 191 -4.76 -6.17 12.32
N VAL A 192 -4.47 -4.87 12.35
CA VAL A 192 -5.02 -3.93 13.32
C VAL A 192 -6.36 -3.43 12.80
N PHE A 193 -7.44 -3.84 13.46
CA PHE A 193 -8.79 -3.37 13.13
C PHE A 193 -9.05 -2.00 13.77
N LEU A 194 -9.41 -1.04 12.94
CA LEU A 194 -9.72 0.33 13.32
C LEU A 194 -11.24 0.54 13.27
N ASP A 195 -11.79 1.10 14.34
CA ASP A 195 -13.20 1.47 14.39
C ASP A 195 -13.45 2.78 13.61
N GLY A 196 -14.13 2.67 12.46
CA GLY A 196 -14.49 3.80 11.59
C GLY A 196 -15.69 4.62 12.07
N LEU A 197 -16.22 4.35 13.27
CA LEU A 197 -17.15 5.23 13.98
C LEU A 197 -16.46 6.22 14.90
N LYS A 198 -15.19 5.97 15.25
CA LYS A 198 -14.42 6.89 16.09
C LYS A 198 -14.20 8.24 15.40
N PRO A 199 -14.01 9.32 16.17
CA PRO A 199 -13.59 10.61 15.63
C PRO A 199 -12.34 10.46 14.76
N LYS A 200 -12.36 11.12 13.60
CA LYS A 200 -11.27 11.07 12.62
C LYS A 200 -9.89 11.30 13.28
N ASP A 201 -9.76 12.36 14.08
CA ASP A 201 -8.48 12.75 14.67
C ASP A 201 -7.98 11.71 15.69
N GLU A 202 -8.87 10.99 16.36
CA GLU A 202 -8.50 9.89 17.27
C GLU A 202 -7.89 8.73 16.47
N VAL A 203 -8.52 8.32 15.37
CA VAL A 203 -8.01 7.25 14.51
C VAL A 203 -6.67 7.64 13.88
N LEU A 204 -6.56 8.87 13.37
CA LEU A 204 -5.32 9.38 12.79
C LEU A 204 -4.17 9.41 13.81
N ALA A 205 -4.43 9.89 15.02
CA ALA A 205 -3.42 9.96 16.08
C ALA A 205 -2.97 8.57 16.54
N ALA A 206 -3.92 7.63 16.71
CA ALA A 206 -3.61 6.27 17.13
C ALA A 206 -2.72 5.54 16.13
N VAL A 207 -3.08 5.59 14.83
CA VAL A 207 -2.30 4.95 13.76
C VAL A 207 -0.92 5.59 13.62
N TYR A 208 -0.84 6.92 13.69
CA TYR A 208 0.45 7.62 13.59
C TYR A 208 1.39 7.28 14.76
N GLU A 209 0.87 7.20 15.98
CA GLU A 209 1.67 6.82 17.14
C GLU A 209 2.17 5.38 17.07
N ASP A 210 1.34 4.46 16.57
CA ASP A 210 1.72 3.05 16.36
C ASP A 210 2.86 2.94 15.33
N ILE A 211 2.72 3.62 14.18
CA ILE A 211 3.77 3.69 13.15
C ILE A 211 5.05 4.31 13.71
N ARG A 212 4.96 5.39 14.50
CA ARG A 212 6.14 6.03 15.11
C ARG A 212 6.92 5.09 16.01
N LYS A 213 6.23 4.28 16.82
CA LYS A 213 6.86 3.28 17.69
C LYS A 213 7.59 2.24 16.87
N GLU A 214 6.98 1.80 15.77
CA GLU A 214 7.58 0.81 14.89
C GLU A 214 8.81 1.37 14.13
N ILE A 215 8.73 2.61 13.66
CA ILE A 215 9.87 3.34 13.10
C ILE A 215 11.04 3.39 14.11
N ALA A 216 10.77 3.81 15.34
CA ALA A 216 11.79 3.89 16.39
C ALA A 216 12.39 2.51 16.70
N ARG A 217 11.57 1.45 16.70
CA ARG A 217 12.02 0.05 16.88
C ARG A 217 12.96 -0.40 15.76
N LEU A 218 12.65 -0.04 14.51
CA LEU A 218 13.46 -0.41 13.35
C LEU A 218 14.79 0.35 13.32
N GLN A 219 14.76 1.65 13.63
CA GLN A 219 15.98 2.48 13.74
C GLN A 219 16.88 2.02 14.88
N GLY A 220 16.31 1.65 16.04
CA GLY A 220 17.07 1.12 17.17
C GLY A 220 17.79 -0.20 16.88
N LYS A 221 17.19 -1.07 16.05
CA LYS A 221 17.83 -2.32 15.58
C LYS A 221 18.93 -2.11 14.54
N ALA A 222 18.89 -1.03 13.78
CA ALA A 222 19.92 -0.71 12.79
C ALA A 222 21.19 -0.12 13.42
N ALA A 223 21.07 0.46 14.62
CA ALA A 223 22.19 1.06 15.37
C ALA A 223 22.92 0.07 16.31
N SER A 224 22.38 -1.14 16.50
CA SER A 224 22.92 -2.22 17.35
C SER A 224 23.61 -3.31 16.52
#